data_AF-A0A9X2BD99-F1
#
_entry.id   AF-A0A9X2BD99-F1
#
_cell.length_a   1.000
_cell.length_b   1.000
_cell.length_c   1.000
_cell.angle_alpha   90.00
_cell.angle_beta   90.00
_cell.angle_gamma   90.00
#
_symmetry.space_group_name_H-M   'P 1'
#
loop_
_entity.id
_entity.type
_entity.pdbx_description
1 polymer ?
#
loop_
_entity_poly.entity_id
_entity_poly.type
_entity_poly.pdbx_seq_one_letter_code
_entity_poly.pdbx_strand_id
1 'polypeptide(L)'
;MRTLLNEVAEIENYLHHKNQPQDRLLFEAKLLLNETLRENTDAQQHTYSIIKQYGRQQLKAELKAVHQKLFSEPQHRSFAQMIKQLFRR
;
A
#
# COMPACT_ATOMS: atom_id res chain seq x y z
N MET A 1 -27.68 -6.55 7.72
CA MET A 1 -26.35 -6.43 8.33
C MET A 1 -25.34 -7.46 7.82
N ARG A 2 -25.68 -8.75 7.70
CA ARG A 2 -24.76 -9.77 7.13
C ARG A 2 -24.37 -9.55 5.66
N THR A 3 -25.28 -9.04 4.83
CA THR A 3 -25.04 -8.78 3.40
C THR A 3 -23.98 -7.70 3.16
N LEU A 4 -24.06 -6.58 3.90
CA LEU A 4 -23.08 -5.50 3.81
C LEU A 4 -21.67 -5.97 4.19
N LEU A 5 -21.55 -6.80 5.24
CA LEU A 5 -20.26 -7.36 5.65
C LEU A 5 -19.66 -8.30 4.60
N ASN A 6 -20.50 -9.08 3.92
CA ASN A 6 -20.04 -9.95 2.84
C ASN A 6 -19.58 -9.15 1.62
N GLU A 7 -20.30 -8.07 1.28
CA GLU A 7 -19.92 -7.19 0.16
C GLU A 7 -18.56 -6.54 0.40
N VAL A 8 -18.33 -5.99 1.61
CA VAL A 8 -17.02 -5.46 2.00
C VAL A 8 -15.94 -6.53 1.88
N ALA A 9 -16.19 -7.76 2.35
CA ALA A 9 -15.24 -8.85 2.23
C ALA A 9 -14.93 -9.25 0.77
N GLU A 10 -15.94 -9.25 -0.12
CA GLU A 10 -15.73 -9.49 -1.55
C GLU A 10 -14.88 -8.38 -2.19
N ILE A 11 -15.16 -7.11 -1.88
CA ILE A 11 -14.38 -5.96 -2.36
C ILE A 11 -12.92 -6.07 -1.88
N GLU A 12 -12.70 -6.37 -0.60
CA GLU A 12 -11.37 -6.56 -0.01
C GLU A 12 -10.58 -7.64 -0.73
N ASN A 13 -11.18 -8.81 -0.93
CA ASN A 13 -10.49 -9.91 -1.59
C ASN A 13 -10.20 -9.61 -3.07
N TYR A 14 -11.07 -8.86 -3.74
CA TYR A 14 -10.85 -8.38 -5.11
C TYR A 14 -9.67 -7.39 -5.17
N LEU A 15 -9.71 -6.31 -4.38
CA LEU A 15 -8.67 -5.26 -4.37
C LEU A 15 -7.29 -5.81 -3.96
N HIS A 16 -7.26 -6.75 -3.02
CA HIS A 16 -6.02 -7.38 -2.55
C HIS A 16 -5.58 -8.61 -3.36
N HIS A 17 -6.24 -8.92 -4.49
CA HIS A 17 -5.90 -10.03 -5.37
C HIS A 17 -5.86 -11.40 -4.66
N LYS A 18 -6.75 -11.59 -3.67
CA LYS A 18 -6.86 -12.82 -2.87
C LYS A 18 -7.88 -13.81 -3.44
N ASN A 19 -8.68 -13.38 -4.42
CA ASN A 19 -9.68 -14.21 -5.09
C ASN A 19 -9.03 -15.28 -5.97
N GLN A 20 -9.70 -16.44 -6.10
CA GLN A 20 -9.40 -17.35 -7.20
C GLN A 20 -9.76 -16.67 -8.53
N PRO A 21 -9.13 -17.06 -9.65
CA PRO A 21 -9.40 -16.43 -10.95
C PRO A 21 -10.89 -16.43 -11.35
N GLN A 22 -11.63 -17.48 -10.98
CA GLN A 22 -13.05 -17.63 -11.26
C GLN A 22 -13.89 -16.62 -10.44
N ASP A 23 -13.60 -16.49 -9.15
CA ASP A 23 -14.26 -15.52 -8.26
C ASP A 23 -13.98 -14.08 -8.70
N ARG A 24 -12.77 -13.82 -9.20
CA ARG A 24 -12.41 -12.52 -9.76
C ARG A 24 -13.26 -12.19 -10.99
N LEU A 25 -13.36 -13.12 -11.94
CA LEU A 25 -14.16 -12.92 -13.15
C LEU A 25 -15.64 -12.69 -12.81
N LEU A 26 -16.18 -13.46 -11.87
CA LEU A 26 -17.55 -13.29 -11.40
C LEU A 26 -17.75 -11.91 -10.76
N PHE A 27 -16.80 -11.46 -9.94
CA PHE A 27 -16.85 -10.13 -9.33
C PHE A 27 -16.78 -9.02 -10.38
N GLU A 28 -15.93 -9.14 -11.39
CA GLU A 28 -15.85 -8.19 -12.51
C GLU A 28 -17.17 -8.11 -13.29
N ALA A 29 -17.85 -9.24 -13.50
CA ALA A 29 -19.20 -9.25 -14.07
C ALA A 29 -20.22 -8.55 -13.16
N LYS A 30 -20.17 -8.76 -11.83
CA LYS A 30 -21.04 -8.05 -10.86
C LYS A 30 -20.82 -6.53 -10.93
N LEU A 31 -19.57 -6.06 -11.05
CA LEU A 31 -19.25 -4.63 -11.16
C LEU A 31 -19.85 -3.99 -12.42
N LEU A 32 -20.08 -4.74 -13.50
CA LEU A 32 -20.73 -4.24 -14.71
C LEU A 32 -22.25 -4.11 -14.56
N LEU A 33 -22.85 -4.91 -13.69
CA LEU A 33 -24.30 -5.00 -13.53
C LEU A 33 -24.84 -4.22 -12.32
N ASN A 34 -23.98 -3.92 -11.35
CA ASN A 34 -24.34 -3.26 -10.09
C ASN A 34 -23.53 -1.98 -9.90
N GLU A 35 -24.16 -0.83 -10.17
CA GLU A 35 -23.56 0.50 -10.04
C GLU A 35 -23.14 0.80 -8.60
N THR A 36 -23.98 0.48 -7.60
CA THR A 36 -23.64 0.69 -6.19
C THR A 36 -22.41 -0.10 -5.77
N LEU A 37 -22.28 -1.36 -6.20
CA LEU A 37 -21.10 -2.18 -5.92
C LEU A 37 -19.83 -1.58 -6.55
N ARG A 38 -19.94 -1.04 -7.76
CA ARG A 38 -18.84 -0.35 -8.45
C ARG A 38 -18.42 0.90 -7.70
N GLU A 39 -19.37 1.77 -7.36
CA GLU A 39 -19.09 3.00 -6.61
C GLU A 39 -18.41 2.71 -5.26
N ASN A 40 -18.91 1.71 -4.54
CA ASN A 40 -18.31 1.26 -3.28
C ASN A 40 -16.87 0.76 -3.48
N THR A 41 -16.64 -0.05 -4.52
CA THR A 41 -15.31 -0.58 -4.87
C THR A 41 -14.33 0.54 -5.22
N ASP A 42 -14.76 1.49 -6.06
CA ASP A 42 -13.95 2.62 -6.49
C ASP A 42 -13.62 3.54 -5.31
N ALA A 43 -14.59 3.82 -4.44
CA ALA A 43 -14.39 4.61 -3.24
C ALA A 43 -13.38 3.96 -2.28
N GLN A 44 -13.47 2.64 -2.07
CA GLN A 44 -12.54 1.90 -1.23
C GLN A 44 -11.12 1.89 -1.83
N GLN A 45 -11.00 1.66 -3.14
CA GLN A 45 -9.73 1.72 -3.86
C GLN A 45 -9.08 3.12 -3.75
N HIS A 46 -9.88 4.18 -3.93
CA HIS A 46 -9.40 5.56 -3.83
C HIS A 46 -8.92 5.89 -2.42
N THR A 47 -9.68 5.46 -1.40
CA THR A 47 -9.32 5.62 0.01
C THR A 47 -7.98 4.97 0.31
N TYR A 48 -7.74 3.74 -0.16
CA TYR A 48 -6.45 3.08 0.01
C TYR A 48 -5.31 3.77 -0.72
N SER A 49 -5.56 4.32 -1.91
CA SER A 49 -4.56 5.10 -2.64
C SER A 49 -4.10 6.30 -1.80
N ILE A 50 -5.03 7.04 -1.21
CA ILE A 50 -4.73 8.18 -0.33
C ILE A 50 -3.93 7.73 0.89
N ILE A 51 -4.40 6.70 1.61
CA ILE A 51 -3.72 6.17 2.80
C ILE A 51 -2.28 5.75 2.46
N LYS A 52 -2.10 5.03 1.34
CA LYS A 52 -0.79 4.55 0.88
C LYS A 52 0.12 5.72 0.50
N GLN A 53 -0.40 6.74 -0.17
CA GLN A 53 0.36 7.92 -0.53
C GLN A 53 0.84 8.67 0.71
N TYR A 54 -0.05 8.89 1.67
CA TYR A 54 0.30 9.55 2.93
C TYR A 54 1.32 8.75 3.74
N GLY A 55 1.09 7.44 3.91
CA GLY A 55 2.03 6.55 4.59
C GLY A 55 3.41 6.52 3.93
N ARG A 56 3.47 6.57 2.59
CA ARG A 56 4.74 6.68 1.85
C ARG A 56 5.48 7.98 2.12
N GLN A 57 4.76 9.10 2.25
CA GLN A 57 5.37 10.39 2.57
C GLN A 57 5.97 10.37 3.98
N GLN A 58 5.22 9.83 4.95
CA GLN A 58 5.70 9.67 6.32
C GLN A 58 6.93 8.75 6.38
N LEU A 59 6.87 7.56 5.78
CA LEU A 59 8.00 6.63 5.75
C LEU A 59 9.24 7.25 5.11
N LYS A 60 9.06 8.04 4.05
CA LYS A 60 10.16 8.78 3.41
C LYS A 60 10.76 9.83 4.35
N ALA A 61 9.94 10.52 5.14
CA ALA A 61 10.43 11.49 6.11
C ALA A 61 11.23 10.81 7.24
N GLU A 62 10.73 9.68 7.75
CA GLU A 62 11.42 8.87 8.77
C GLU A 62 12.77 8.35 8.23
N LEU A 63 12.80 7.78 7.03
CA LEU A 63 14.03 7.32 6.39
C LEU A 63 15.03 8.46 6.18
N LYS A 64 14.57 9.66 5.80
CA LYS A 64 15.45 10.84 5.69
C LYS A 64 16.04 11.24 7.03
N ALA A 65 15.24 11.21 8.10
CA ALA A 65 15.72 11.53 9.45
C ALA A 65 16.78 10.52 9.91
N VAL A 66 16.53 9.23 9.71
CA VAL A 66 17.50 8.16 10.01
C VAL A 66 18.78 8.31 9.19
N HIS A 67 18.66 8.58 7.89
CA HIS A 67 19.81 8.83 7.03
C HIS A 67 20.62 10.05 7.52
N GLN A 68 19.95 11.16 7.82
CA GLN A 68 20.62 12.37 8.32
C GLN A 68 21.40 12.07 9.59
N LYS A 69 20.81 11.32 10.53
CA LYS A 69 21.42 10.88 11.77
C LYS A 69 22.68 10.04 11.51
N LEU A 70 22.53 8.96 10.74
CA LEU A 70 23.61 7.99 10.50
C LEU A 70 24.78 8.59 9.71
N PHE A 71 24.54 9.55 8.80
CA PHE A 71 25.58 10.07 7.90
C PHE A 71 26.15 11.43 8.31
N SER A 72 25.55 12.13 9.28
CA SER A 72 26.00 13.45 9.72
C SER A 72 26.54 13.47 11.16
N GLU A 73 26.03 12.62 12.05
CA GLU A 73 26.47 12.63 13.44
C GLU A 73 27.85 11.97 13.60
N PRO A 74 28.77 12.57 14.37
CA PRO A 74 30.13 12.04 14.53
C PRO A 74 30.18 10.60 15.06
N GLN A 75 29.22 10.22 15.89
CA GLN A 75 29.11 8.90 16.52
C GLN A 75 28.84 7.75 15.53
N HIS A 76 28.36 8.04 14.32
CA HIS A 76 28.02 7.03 13.30
C HIS A 76 29.00 7.03 12.11
N ARG A 77 30.12 7.77 12.18
CA ARG A 77 31.08 7.92 11.07
C ARG A 77 31.64 6.61 10.52
N SER A 78 32.00 5.66 11.39
CA SER A 78 32.55 4.36 10.96
C SER A 78 31.55 3.56 10.13
N PHE A 79 30.29 3.52 10.59
CA PHE A 79 29.19 2.90 9.84
C PHE A 79 28.95 3.59 8.49
N ALA A 80 28.86 4.93 8.47
CA ALA A 80 28.67 5.67 7.23
C ALA A 80 29.80 5.45 6.21
N GLN A 81 31.05 5.34 6.67
CA GLN A 81 32.20 5.03 5.82
C GLN A 81 32.16 3.61 5.27
N MET A 82 31.85 2.62 6.11
CA MET A 82 31.66 1.23 5.69
C MET A 82 30.62 1.12 4.58
N ILE A 83 29.45 1.73 4.77
CA ILE A 83 28.38 1.73 3.77
C ILE A 83 28.84 2.40 2.47
N LYS A 84 29.48 3.57 2.54
CA LYS A 84 30.01 4.26 1.34
C LYS A 84 31.02 3.41 0.56
N GLN A 85 31.82 2.58 1.24
CA GLN A 85 32.77 1.67 0.59
C GLN A 85 32.08 0.55 -0.19
N LEU A 86 30.90 0.06 0.26
CA LEU A 86 30.14 -0.96 -0.47
C LEU A 86 29.68 -0.49 -1.86
N PHE A 87 29.48 0.82 -2.02
CA PHE A 87 29.05 1.44 -3.28
C PHE A 87 30.21 2.07 -4.07
N ARG A 88 31.47 1.88 -3.64
CA ARG A 88 32.66 2.23 -4.44
C ARG A 88 33.01 1.08 -5.38
N ARG A 89 32.19 0.90 -6.41
CA ARG A 89 32.54 0.19 -7.64
C ARG A 89 31.99 0.98 -8.82
#